data_AF-A0A367HSG3-F1
#
_entry.id   AF-A0A367HSG3-F1
#
_cell.length_a   1.000
_cell.length_b   1.000
_cell.length_c   1.000
_cell.angle_alpha   90.00
_cell.angle_beta   90.00
_cell.angle_gamma   90.00
#
_symmetry.space_group_name_H-M   'P 1'
#
loop_
_entity.id
_entity.type
_entity.pdbx_description
1 polymer ?
#
loop_
_entity_poly.entity_id
_entity_poly.type
_entity_poly.pdbx_seq_one_letter_code
_entity_poly.pdbx_strand_id
1 'polypeptide(L)'
;MAMKKSTIQQQVAEAIAQANPQDRPIVMIQAIAGPSVWLMSMFGVIGQAFLTYYFITVTQQAVLLHRASRWNNRPRELVVAIPPAEALRMISDVRRNTLWSSFRCQLPGQPKPTRMNVHRLWRNEMDQLLGMLTGQPVA
;
A
#
# COMPACT_ATOMS: atom_id res chain seq x y z
N MET A 1 21.41 -3.55 -1.32
CA MET A 1 20.72 -4.79 -0.91
C MET A 1 19.22 -4.58 -1.00
N ALA A 2 18.47 -5.52 -1.57
CA ALA A 2 17.01 -5.51 -1.45
C ALA A 2 16.66 -5.68 0.04
N MET A 3 15.92 -4.73 0.62
CA MET A 3 15.42 -4.90 1.98
C MET A 3 14.51 -6.13 2.01
N LYS A 4 14.74 -7.03 2.97
CA LYS A 4 13.89 -8.21 3.16
C LYS A 4 12.48 -7.75 3.55
N LYS A 5 11.46 -8.44 3.05
CA LYS A 5 10.04 -8.19 3.38
C LYS A 5 9.81 -8.10 4.89
N SER A 6 10.44 -8.99 5.66
CA SER A 6 10.37 -9.00 7.12
C SER A 6 10.92 -7.72 7.77
N THR A 7 12.02 -7.18 7.25
CA THR A 7 12.60 -5.91 7.74
C THR A 7 11.64 -4.75 7.49
N ILE A 8 10.95 -4.73 6.35
CA ILE A 8 9.94 -3.72 6.04
C ILE A 8 8.76 -3.84 7.01
N GLN A 9 8.29 -5.05 7.27
CA GLN A 9 7.21 -5.31 8.23
C GLN A 9 7.58 -4.85 9.64
N GLN A 10 8.80 -5.13 10.10
CA GLN A 10 9.31 -4.67 11.39
C GLN A 10 9.33 -3.13 11.48
N GLN A 11 9.89 -2.45 10.48
CA GLN A 11 9.95 -0.97 10.48
C GLN A 11 8.57 -0.32 10.50
N VAL A 12 7.59 -0.89 9.79
CA VAL A 12 6.21 -0.39 9.80
C VAL A 12 5.53 -0.69 11.13
N ALA A 13 5.72 -1.88 11.70
CA ALA A 13 5.17 -2.22 13.01
C ALA A 13 5.73 -1.31 14.12
N GLU A 14 7.03 -1.01 14.09
CA GLU A 14 7.66 -0.05 15.00
C GLU A 14 7.08 1.36 14.85
N ALA A 15 6.89 1.83 13.60
CA ALA A 15 6.29 3.13 13.34
C ALA A 15 4.83 3.23 13.84
N ILE A 16 4.05 2.16 13.67
CA ILE A 16 2.67 2.08 14.18
C ILE A 16 2.67 2.07 15.71
N ALA A 17 3.53 1.26 16.34
CA ALA A 17 3.61 1.17 17.79
C ALA A 17 4.05 2.49 18.44
N GLN A 18 4.92 3.27 17.78
CA GLN A 18 5.28 4.62 18.22
C GLN A 18 4.12 5.60 18.12
N ALA A 19 3.28 5.49 17.08
CA ALA A 19 2.13 6.37 16.89
C ALA A 19 0.94 6.00 17.79
N ASN A 20 0.67 4.71 17.95
CA ASN A 20 -0.39 4.16 18.80
C ASN A 20 0.03 2.78 19.37
N PRO A 21 0.48 2.72 20.64
CA PRO A 21 0.95 1.48 21.25
C PRO A 21 -0.09 0.36 21.39
N GLN A 22 -1.38 0.70 21.34
CA GLN A 22 -2.47 -0.26 21.48
C GLN A 22 -2.90 -0.86 20.14
N ASP A 23 -2.49 -0.26 19.02
CA ASP A 23 -2.90 -0.69 17.70
C ASP A 23 -1.96 -1.75 17.13
N ARG A 24 -2.52 -2.87 16.67
CA ARG A 24 -1.74 -4.01 16.17
C ARG A 24 -1.94 -4.20 14.67
N PRO A 25 -0.87 -4.24 13.86
CA PRO A 25 -0.99 -4.51 12.44
C PRO A 25 -1.44 -5.96 12.20
N ILE A 26 -2.48 -6.13 11.39
CA ILE A 26 -3.03 -7.44 10.99
C ILE A 26 -2.41 -7.88 9.67
N VAL A 27 -2.46 -7.00 8.66
CA VAL A 27 -1.89 -7.25 7.34
C VAL A 27 -1.31 -5.95 6.77
N MET A 28 -0.20 -6.06 6.06
CA MET A 28 0.45 -4.93 5.41
C MET A 28 0.89 -5.29 4.00
N ILE A 29 0.69 -4.36 3.07
CA ILE A 29 1.22 -4.43 1.71
C ILE A 29 2.08 -3.23 1.39
N GLN A 30 3.02 -3.43 0.47
CA GLN A 30 3.66 -2.34 -0.26
C GLN A 30 2.99 -2.17 -1.62
N ALA A 31 2.51 -0.96 -1.88
CA ALA A 31 1.96 -0.52 -3.15
C ALA A 31 2.81 0.60 -3.74
N ILE A 32 2.85 0.64 -5.08
CA ILE A 32 3.55 1.68 -5.84
C ILE A 32 2.50 2.52 -6.56
N ALA A 33 2.37 3.78 -6.15
CA ALA A 33 1.52 4.74 -6.82
C ALA A 33 2.22 5.34 -8.04
N GLY A 34 1.51 5.34 -9.15
CA GLY A 34 1.96 5.94 -10.41
C GLY A 34 1.23 5.37 -11.63
N PRO A 35 1.42 5.99 -12.81
CA PRO A 35 1.06 5.35 -14.08
C PRO A 35 1.71 3.97 -14.16
N SER A 36 1.09 3.04 -14.90
CA SER A 36 1.41 1.61 -14.83
C SER A 36 2.92 1.34 -14.85
N VAL A 37 3.39 0.41 -14.00
CA VAL A 37 4.83 0.07 -13.83
C VAL A 37 5.52 -0.22 -15.17
N TRP A 38 4.78 -0.77 -16.15
CA TRP A 38 5.26 -1.00 -17.50
C TRP A 38 5.61 0.30 -18.25
N LEU A 39 4.73 1.31 -18.19
CA LEU A 39 4.97 2.63 -18.77
C LEU A 39 6.19 3.32 -18.14
N MET A 40 6.36 3.18 -16.82
CA MET A 40 7.50 3.72 -16.08
C MET A 40 8.82 3.05 -16.46
N SER A 41 8.79 1.76 -16.82
CA SER A 41 9.97 1.00 -17.25
C SER A 41 10.58 1.58 -18.53
N MET A 42 9.79 2.27 -19.36
CA MET A 42 10.26 2.93 -20.58
C MET A 42 10.99 4.25 -20.32
N PHE A 43 10.79 4.88 -19.15
CA PHE A 43 11.38 6.19 -18.81
C PHE A 43 12.71 6.09 -18.01
N GLY A 44 13.27 4.90 -17.84
CA GLY A 44 14.56 4.69 -17.17
C GLY A 44 14.61 5.26 -15.74
N VAL A 45 15.76 5.80 -15.34
CA VAL A 45 16.01 6.37 -13.99
C VAL A 45 15.06 7.54 -13.67
N ILE A 46 14.61 8.29 -14.68
CA ILE A 46 13.67 9.42 -14.52
C ILE A 46 12.29 8.91 -14.08
N GLY A 47 11.85 7.75 -14.61
CA GLY A 47 10.59 7.12 -14.20
C GLY A 47 10.56 6.74 -12.72
N GLN A 48 11.70 6.39 -12.13
CA GLN A 48 11.79 6.06 -10.69
C GLN A 48 11.51 7.26 -9.78
N ALA A 49 11.81 8.48 -10.22
CA ALA A 49 11.54 9.70 -9.44
C ALA A 49 10.03 9.98 -9.27
N PHE A 50 9.19 9.46 -10.18
CA PHE A 50 7.74 9.60 -10.11
C PHE A 50 7.06 8.50 -9.30
N LEU A 51 7.78 7.45 -8.91
CA LEU A 51 7.22 6.39 -8.07
C LEU A 51 7.06 6.88 -6.64
N THR A 52 5.86 6.71 -6.10
CA THR A 52 5.60 6.94 -4.69
C THR A 52 5.21 5.61 -4.06
N TYR A 53 6.01 5.17 -3.09
CA TYR A 53 5.76 3.94 -2.36
C TYR A 53 4.80 4.22 -1.22
N TYR A 54 3.77 3.39 -1.09
CA TYR A 54 2.82 3.40 0.00
C TYR A 54 2.88 2.06 0.73
N PHE A 55 2.90 2.10 2.05
CA PHE A 55 2.57 0.96 2.89
C PHE A 55 1.14 1.11 3.34
N ILE A 56 0.31 0.14 3.00
CA ILE A 56 -1.10 0.10 3.42
C ILE A 56 -1.19 -1.00 4.44
N THR A 57 -1.55 -0.63 5.67
CA THR A 57 -1.62 -1.54 6.81
C THR A 57 -3.04 -1.53 7.36
N VAL A 58 -3.67 -2.70 7.44
CA VAL A 58 -4.91 -2.88 8.18
C VAL A 58 -4.54 -3.24 9.61
N THR A 59 -5.06 -2.47 10.56
CA THR A 59 -4.92 -2.72 11.98
C THR A 59 -6.26 -3.11 12.59
N GLN A 60 -6.31 -3.31 13.91
CA GLN A 60 -7.58 -3.63 14.58
C GLN A 60 -8.54 -2.44 14.59
N GLN A 61 -8.01 -1.21 14.51
CA GLN A 61 -8.79 0.01 14.68
C GLN A 61 -8.99 0.78 13.37
N ALA A 62 -8.04 0.69 12.43
CA ALA A 62 -8.05 1.52 11.24
C ALA A 62 -7.27 0.92 10.06
N VAL A 63 -7.42 1.53 8.89
CA VAL A 63 -6.54 1.35 7.75
C VAL A 63 -5.56 2.51 7.71
N LEU A 64 -4.28 2.21 7.86
CA LEU A 64 -3.20 3.17 7.88
C LEU A 64 -2.50 3.20 6.53
N LEU A 65 -2.42 4.39 5.92
CA LEU A 65 -1.63 4.63 4.72
C LEU A 65 -0.37 5.40 5.10
N HIS A 66 0.79 4.76 4.98
CA HIS A 66 2.08 5.39 5.17
C HIS A 66 2.75 5.63 3.82
N ARG A 67 3.20 6.86 3.59
CA ARG A 67 4.03 7.17 2.43
C ARG A 67 5.47 6.85 2.79
N ALA A 68 6.13 6.04 1.97
CA ALA A 68 7.55 5.81 2.10
C ALA A 68 8.34 6.98 1.49
N SER A 69 9.44 7.32 2.14
CA SER A 69 10.42 8.27 1.63
C SER A 69 11.06 7.76 0.33
N ARG A 70 11.12 8.63 -0.68
CA ARG A 70 11.75 8.33 -1.99
C ARG A 70 13.25 7.98 -1.87
N TRP A 71 13.92 8.46 -0.82
CA TRP A 71 15.38 8.35 -0.67
C TRP A 71 15.86 7.12 0.09
N ASN A 72 15.08 6.62 1.05
CA ASN A 72 15.49 5.50 1.90
C ASN A 72 14.42 4.42 2.08
N ASN A 73 13.29 4.53 1.37
CA ASN A 73 12.17 3.59 1.39
C ASN A 73 11.63 3.28 2.81
N ARG A 74 11.91 4.17 3.77
CA ARG A 74 11.38 4.09 5.14
C ARG A 74 10.01 4.75 5.21
N PRO A 75 9.09 4.24 6.05
CA PRO A 75 7.85 4.94 6.36
C PRO A 75 8.19 6.26 7.04
N ARG A 76 7.78 7.39 6.44
CA ARG A 76 8.11 8.73 6.97
C ARG A 76 6.89 9.51 7.42
N GLU A 77 5.78 9.33 6.71
CA GLU A 77 4.58 10.15 6.91
C GLU A 77 3.37 9.23 6.96
N LEU A 78 2.69 9.19 8.11
CA LEU A 78 1.33 8.68 8.19
C LEU A 78 0.48 9.66 7.38
N VAL A 79 0.07 9.23 6.20
CA VAL A 79 -0.73 10.06 5.30
C VAL A 79 -2.14 10.16 5.85
N VAL A 80 -2.71 9.02 6.26
CA VAL A 80 -4.08 8.95 6.76
C VAL A 80 -4.29 7.69 7.61
N ALA A 81 -5.07 7.82 8.69
CA ALA A 81 -5.74 6.73 9.37
C ALA A 81 -7.24 6.79 9.03
N ILE A 82 -7.77 5.71 8.45
CA ILE A 82 -9.14 5.68 7.90
C ILE A 82 -9.94 4.58 8.59
N PRO A 83 -11.17 4.86 9.05
CA PRO A 83 -12.05 3.82 9.58
C PRO A 83 -12.29 2.72 8.53
N PRO A 84 -12.35 1.43 8.91
CA PRO A 84 -12.54 0.33 7.96
C PRO A 84 -13.77 0.51 7.03
N ALA A 85 -14.85 1.08 7.54
CA ALA A 85 -16.07 1.35 6.78
C ALA A 85 -15.86 2.34 5.62
N GLU A 86 -15.00 3.34 5.80
CA GLU A 86 -14.64 4.29 4.75
C GLU A 86 -13.61 3.70 3.78
N ALA A 87 -12.68 2.90 4.28
CA ALA A 87 -11.66 2.24 3.48
C ALA A 87 -12.25 1.34 2.38
N LEU A 88 -13.41 0.71 2.64
CA LEU A 88 -14.15 -0.09 1.67
C LEU A 88 -14.50 0.71 0.41
N ARG A 89 -14.94 1.96 0.57
CA ARG A 89 -15.36 2.83 -0.55
C ARG A 89 -14.19 3.43 -1.32
N MET A 90 -12.98 3.35 -0.77
CA MET A 90 -11.80 3.90 -1.42
C MET A 90 -11.22 2.98 -2.48
N ILE A 91 -11.48 1.68 -2.40
CA ILE A 91 -10.87 0.68 -3.27
C ILE A 91 -11.79 0.37 -4.45
N SER A 92 -11.24 0.38 -5.66
CA SER A 92 -11.95 0.06 -6.90
C SER A 92 -11.02 -0.53 -7.96
N ASP A 93 -11.57 -1.07 -9.06
CA ASP A 93 -10.82 -1.54 -10.25
C ASP A 93 -9.64 -2.48 -9.89
N VAL A 94 -9.93 -3.51 -9.08
CA VAL A 94 -8.95 -4.53 -8.69
C VAL A 94 -8.65 -5.43 -9.89
N ARG A 95 -7.37 -5.54 -10.24
CA ARG A 95 -6.86 -6.39 -11.32
C ARG A 95 -5.69 -7.22 -10.84
N ARG A 96 -5.83 -8.54 -10.94
CA ARG A 96 -4.74 -9.48 -10.67
C ARG A 96 -4.03 -9.81 -11.99
N ASN A 97 -2.72 -9.57 -12.06
CA ASN A 97 -1.89 -10.03 -13.18
C ASN A 97 -0.69 -10.82 -12.66
N THR A 98 0.00 -11.54 -13.55
CA THR A 98 1.05 -12.52 -13.23
C THR A 98 2.20 -11.98 -12.39
N LEU A 99 2.68 -10.77 -12.68
CA LEU A 99 3.80 -10.16 -11.93
C LEU A 99 3.39 -8.96 -11.08
N TRP A 100 2.49 -8.14 -11.62
CA TRP A 100 2.03 -6.91 -10.99
C TRP A 100 0.50 -6.87 -10.97
N SER A 101 -0.07 -6.98 -9.79
CA SER A 101 -1.48 -6.66 -9.57
C SER A 101 -1.64 -5.14 -9.48
N SER A 102 -2.86 -4.64 -9.69
CA SER A 102 -3.17 -3.23 -9.46
C SER A 102 -4.59 -3.03 -8.97
N PHE A 103 -4.82 -1.99 -8.19
CA PHE A 103 -6.14 -1.50 -7.83
C PHE A 103 -6.13 0.03 -7.83
N ARG A 104 -7.29 0.67 -7.77
CA ARG A 104 -7.41 2.11 -7.58
C ARG A 104 -7.80 2.40 -6.13
N CYS A 105 -7.14 3.40 -5.56
CA CYS A 105 -7.38 3.87 -4.20
C CYS A 105 -7.70 5.37 -4.22
N GLN A 106 -8.87 5.76 -3.72
CA GLN A 106 -9.26 7.15 -3.57
C GLN A 106 -8.54 7.78 -2.38
N LEU A 107 -7.33 8.31 -2.60
CA LEU A 107 -6.57 8.97 -1.54
C LEU A 107 -7.25 10.29 -1.11
N PRO A 108 -7.31 10.60 0.19
CA PRO A 108 -7.80 11.89 0.67
C PRO A 108 -6.99 13.04 0.11
N GLY A 109 -7.66 14.13 -0.26
CA GLY A 109 -7.05 15.29 -0.91
C GLY A 109 -6.70 15.10 -2.39
N GLN A 110 -6.89 13.90 -2.97
CA GLN A 110 -6.75 13.71 -4.42
C GLN A 110 -8.10 13.75 -5.13
N PRO A 111 -8.22 14.47 -6.27
CA PRO A 111 -9.50 14.57 -6.99
C PRO A 111 -9.85 13.30 -7.77
N LYS A 112 -8.89 12.40 -7.99
CA LYS A 112 -9.07 11.16 -8.76
C LYS A 112 -8.48 9.96 -8.01
N PRO A 113 -9.07 8.75 -8.18
CA PRO A 113 -8.49 7.54 -7.63
C PRO A 113 -7.07 7.30 -8.15
N THR A 114 -6.13 7.08 -7.23
CA THR A 114 -4.73 6.79 -7.53
C THR A 114 -4.57 5.31 -7.83
N ARG A 115 -3.89 4.98 -8.93
CA ARG A 115 -3.55 3.58 -9.25
C ARG A 115 -2.42 3.10 -8.35
N MET A 116 -2.69 2.03 -7.62
CA MET A 116 -1.77 1.31 -6.75
C MET A 116 -1.34 0.02 -7.42
N ASN A 117 -0.04 -0.15 -7.63
CA ASN A 117 0.53 -1.37 -8.22
C ASN A 117 1.19 -2.21 -7.13
N VAL A 118 0.91 -3.51 -7.11
CA VAL A 118 1.38 -4.44 -6.09
C VAL A 118 2.16 -5.57 -6.75
N HIS A 119 3.41 -5.75 -6.32
CA HIS A 119 4.26 -6.83 -6.82
C HIS A 119 3.75 -8.18 -6.31
N ARG A 120 3.95 -9.26 -7.09
CA ARG A 120 3.56 -10.64 -6.71
C ARG A 120 4.02 -11.07 -5.30
N LEU A 121 5.11 -10.49 -4.79
CA LEU A 121 5.65 -10.75 -3.44
C LEU A 121 4.63 -10.42 -2.33
N TRP A 122 3.72 -9.48 -2.58
CA TRP A 122 2.71 -8.99 -1.66
C TRP A 122 1.28 -9.42 -2.06
N ARG A 123 1.15 -10.35 -3.01
CA ARG A 123 -0.17 -10.72 -3.55
C ARG A 123 -1.05 -11.36 -2.48
N ASN A 124 -0.51 -12.31 -1.71
CA ASN A 124 -1.27 -13.00 -0.67
C ASN A 124 -1.78 -12.00 0.38
N GLU A 125 -0.94 -11.05 0.80
CA GLU A 125 -1.34 -9.99 1.73
C GLU A 125 -2.32 -9.00 1.10
N MET A 126 -2.19 -8.71 -0.20
CA MET A 126 -3.17 -7.89 -0.93
C MET A 126 -4.53 -8.57 -0.93
N ASP A 127 -4.59 -9.87 -1.16
CA ASP A 127 -5.83 -10.64 -1.20
C ASP A 127 -6.49 -10.70 0.18
N GLN A 128 -5.69 -10.91 1.23
CA GLN A 128 -6.15 -10.84 2.62
C GLN A 128 -6.68 -9.44 2.96
N LEU A 129 -5.93 -8.39 2.61
CA LEU A 129 -6.31 -7.00 2.84
C LEU A 129 -7.61 -6.66 2.11
N LEU A 130 -7.72 -7.02 0.83
CA LEU A 130 -8.93 -6.77 0.04
C LEU A 130 -10.12 -7.57 0.58
N GLY A 131 -9.92 -8.80 1.02
CA GLY A 131 -10.96 -9.60 1.67
C GLY A 131 -11.47 -8.95 2.96
N MET A 132 -10.56 -8.42 3.79
CA MET A 132 -10.92 -7.68 5.01
C MET A 132 -11.64 -6.37 4.72
N LEU A 133 -11.24 -5.64 3.68
CA LEU A 133 -11.77 -4.32 3.37
C LEU A 133 -13.03 -4.32 2.51
N THR A 134 -13.28 -5.38 1.75
CA THR A 134 -14.44 -5.45 0.84
C THR A 134 -15.47 -6.50 1.26
N GLY A 135 -15.12 -7.38 2.22
CA GLY A 135 -15.95 -8.50 2.62
C GLY A 135 -16.14 -9.56 1.52
N GLN A 136 -15.45 -9.43 0.38
CA GLN A 136 -15.55 -10.35 -0.74
C GLN A 136 -14.33 -11.28 -0.78
N PRO A 137 -14.54 -12.60 -0.91
CA PRO A 137 -13.44 -13.52 -1.19
C PRO A 137 -12.87 -13.16 -2.55
N VAL A 138 -11.59 -12.80 -2.58
CA VAL A 138 -10.91 -12.43 -3.82
C VAL A 138 -10.56 -13.73 -4.55
N ALA A 139 -11.38 -14.11 -5.53
CA ALA A 139 -11.27 -15.33 -6.35
C ALA A 139 -9.98 -15.35 -7.20
#